data_AF-A0A950Y4K8-F1
#
_entry.id   AF-A0A950Y4K8-F1
#
_cell.length_a   1.000
_cell.length_b   1.000
_cell.length_c   1.000
_cell.angle_alpha   90.00
_cell.angle_beta   90.00
_cell.angle_gamma   90.00
#
_symmetry.space_group_name_H-M   'P 1'
#
loop_
_entity.id
_entity.type
_entity.pdbx_description
1 polymer ?
#
loop_
_entity_poly.entity_id
_entity_poly.type
_entity_poly.pdbx_seq_one_letter_code
_entity_poly.pdbx_strand_id
1 'polypeptide(L)'
;PICVVQQGRVAIADEIGEIVGARMSVILIGERPGLSSPESMGVYLTWAPRIGRTDAERNCISNIHGGGLSTDVAGQRTVQLMQAARERKLTGVALPLLAAP
;
A
#
# COMPACT_ATOMS: atom_id res chain seq x y z
N PRO A 1 -5.30 6.14 -12.44
CA PRO A 1 -6.17 7.27 -12.03
C PRO A 1 -5.98 7.51 -10.53
N ILE A 2 -6.32 8.71 -10.03
CA ILE A 2 -6.38 8.97 -8.58
C ILE A 2 -7.85 8.90 -8.16
N CYS A 3 -8.14 8.20 -7.08
CA CYS A 3 -9.48 8.05 -6.51
C CYS A 3 -9.45 8.49 -5.05
N VAL A 4 -10.45 9.27 -4.63
CA VAL A 4 -10.67 9.61 -3.22
C VAL A 4 -11.89 8.84 -2.75
N VAL A 5 -11.72 7.99 -1.74
CA VAL A 5 -12.75 7.08 -1.27
C VAL A 5 -13.07 7.41 0.18
N GLN A 6 -14.33 7.74 0.46
CA GLN A 6 -14.82 7.91 1.83
C GLN A 6 -15.22 6.56 2.42
N GLN A 7 -14.97 6.36 3.71
CA GLN A 7 -15.29 5.11 4.43
C GLN A 7 -14.61 3.85 3.84
N GLY A 8 -13.51 4.05 3.10
CA GLY A 8 -12.76 2.98 2.47
C GLY A 8 -12.06 2.06 3.48
N ARG A 9 -11.97 0.79 3.12
CA ARG A 9 -11.08 -0.21 3.73
C ARG A 9 -10.02 -0.57 2.70
N VAL A 10 -8.89 -1.15 3.12
CA VAL A 10 -7.77 -1.53 2.24
C VAL A 10 -8.22 -2.24 0.95
N ALA A 11 -9.14 -3.20 1.07
CA ALA A 11 -9.63 -4.00 -0.06
C ALA A 11 -10.36 -3.20 -1.16
N ILE A 12 -10.80 -1.96 -0.91
CA ILE A 12 -11.49 -1.15 -1.93
C ILE A 12 -10.56 -0.83 -3.12
N ALA A 13 -9.25 -0.79 -2.89
CA ALA A 13 -8.26 -0.57 -3.92
C ALA A 13 -8.24 -1.70 -4.96
N ASP A 14 -8.64 -2.90 -4.56
CA ASP A 14 -8.68 -4.06 -5.45
C ASP A 14 -9.86 -4.00 -6.42
N GLU A 15 -11.06 -3.72 -5.90
CA GLU A 15 -12.27 -3.55 -6.71
C GLU A 15 -12.13 -2.37 -7.68
N ILE A 16 -11.64 -1.21 -7.21
CA ILE A 16 -11.36 -0.07 -8.07
C ILE A 16 -10.33 -0.45 -9.13
N GLY A 17 -9.24 -1.11 -8.72
CA GLY A 17 -8.16 -1.51 -9.62
C GLY A 17 -8.64 -2.45 -10.72
N GLU A 18 -9.51 -3.40 -10.40
CA GLU A 18 -10.15 -4.31 -11.35
C GLU A 18 -11.04 -3.56 -12.35
N ILE A 19 -11.94 -2.69 -11.86
CA ILE A 19 -12.87 -1.91 -12.69
C ILE A 19 -12.11 -1.04 -13.71
N VAL A 20 -11.01 -0.40 -13.29
CA VAL A 20 -10.24 0.49 -14.17
C VAL A 20 -9.18 -0.24 -14.99
N GLY A 21 -9.04 -1.56 -14.84
CA GLY A 21 -8.01 -2.34 -15.53
C GLY A 21 -6.58 -1.98 -15.11
N ALA A 22 -6.37 -1.56 -13.87
CA ALA A 22 -5.05 -1.22 -13.35
C ALA A 22 -4.18 -2.47 -13.20
N ARG A 23 -2.91 -2.38 -13.62
CA ARG A 23 -1.92 -3.44 -13.38
C ARG A 23 -1.48 -3.52 -11.91
N MET A 24 -1.69 -2.43 -11.17
CA MET A 24 -1.23 -2.25 -9.81
C MET A 24 -2.11 -1.22 -9.11
N SER A 25 -2.45 -1.45 -7.85
CA SER A 25 -3.10 -0.47 -6.98
C SER A 25 -2.19 -0.08 -5.83
N VAL A 26 -2.24 1.19 -5.45
CA VAL A 26 -1.63 1.73 -4.23
C VAL A 26 -2.71 2.49 -3.49
N ILE A 27 -2.90 2.18 -2.21
CA ILE A 27 -3.81 2.92 -1.34
C ILE A 27 -3.03 3.53 -0.18
N LEU A 28 -3.21 4.84 0.00
CA LEU A 28 -2.82 5.57 1.20
C LEU A 28 -4.05 5.62 2.10
N ILE A 29 -3.94 5.15 3.34
CA ILE A 29 -5.07 5.06 4.26
C ILE A 29 -4.62 5.39 5.68
N GLY A 30 -5.44 6.18 6.39
CA GLY A 30 -5.22 6.44 7.81
C GLY A 30 -5.32 5.16 8.62
N GLU A 31 -4.39 4.97 9.54
CA GLU A 31 -4.40 3.84 10.46
C GLU A 31 -5.42 4.08 11.58
N ARG A 32 -5.73 3.02 12.33
CA ARG A 32 -6.52 3.18 13.55
C ARG A 32 -5.73 4.08 14.51
N PRO A 33 -6.32 5.17 15.04
CA PRO A 33 -5.60 6.07 15.93
C PRO A 33 -5.16 5.32 17.19
N GLY A 34 -3.84 5.31 17.41
CA GLY A 34 -3.25 4.89 18.68
C GLY A 34 -3.39 5.97 19.75
N LEU A 35 -3.11 5.62 21.00
CA LEU A 35 -3.14 6.55 22.14
C LEU A 35 -2.20 7.76 21.94
N SER A 36 -1.07 7.58 21.26
CA SER A 36 0.01 8.56 21.12
C SER A 36 0.26 9.05 19.69
N SER A 37 -0.36 8.44 18.68
CA SER A 37 -0.10 8.72 17.26
C SER A 37 -1.40 8.71 16.47
N PRO A 38 -2.25 9.74 16.59
CA PRO A 38 -3.55 9.80 15.91
C PRO A 38 -3.43 10.05 14.40
N GLU A 39 -2.25 10.44 13.93
CA GLU A 39 -1.96 10.88 12.57
C GLU A 39 -1.23 9.82 11.70
N SER A 40 -1.16 8.57 12.17
CA SER A 40 -0.44 7.51 11.44
C SER A 40 -1.15 7.12 10.14
N MET A 41 -0.35 6.94 9.08
CA MET A 41 -0.79 6.49 7.75
C MET A 41 -0.10 5.21 7.34
N GLY A 42 -0.82 4.38 6.59
CA GLY A 42 -0.30 3.20 5.92
C GLY A 42 -0.40 3.28 4.39
N VAL A 43 0.50 2.58 3.71
CA VAL A 43 0.47 2.32 2.27
C VAL A 43 0.28 0.83 2.04
N TYR A 44 -0.70 0.47 1.22
CA TYR A 44 -0.86 -0.90 0.74
C TYR A 44 -0.71 -0.94 -0.79
N LEU A 45 0.04 -1.92 -1.26
CA LEU A 45 0.37 -2.11 -2.68
C LEU A 45 -0.05 -3.53 -3.12
N THR A 46 -0.75 -3.62 -4.25
CA THR A 46 -1.18 -4.89 -4.84
C THR A 46 -0.90 -4.93 -6.33
N TRP A 47 -0.27 -6.01 -6.79
CA TRP A 47 -0.11 -6.31 -8.22
C TRP A 47 -1.31 -7.09 -8.75
N ALA A 48 -1.80 -6.70 -9.93
CA ALA A 48 -3.02 -7.23 -10.53
C ALA A 48 -4.19 -7.25 -9.53
N PRO A 49 -4.61 -6.06 -9.02
CA PRO A 49 -5.73 -5.91 -8.10
C PRO A 49 -7.00 -6.57 -8.65
N ARG A 50 -7.72 -7.30 -7.78
CA ARG A 50 -9.02 -7.91 -8.08
C ARG A 50 -9.78 -8.26 -6.80
N ILE A 51 -11.10 -8.32 -6.87
CA ILE A 51 -11.92 -8.79 -5.77
C ILE A 51 -11.45 -10.19 -5.33
N GLY A 52 -11.38 -10.41 -4.01
CA GLY A 52 -10.95 -11.68 -3.41
C GLY A 52 -9.46 -11.79 -3.09
N ARG A 53 -8.64 -10.74 -3.33
CA ARG A 53 -7.26 -10.69 -2.82
C ARG A 53 -7.22 -10.67 -1.30
N THR A 54 -6.21 -11.31 -0.74
CA THR A 54 -5.94 -11.44 0.70
C THR A 54 -4.84 -10.47 1.15
N ASP A 55 -4.76 -10.20 2.46
CA ASP A 55 -3.71 -9.31 3.00
C ASP A 55 -2.30 -9.84 2.76
N ALA A 56 -2.14 -11.17 2.67
CA ALA A 56 -0.85 -11.79 2.34
C ALA A 56 -0.36 -11.43 0.92
N GLU A 57 -1.24 -10.97 0.04
CA GLU A 57 -0.91 -10.56 -1.33
C GLU A 57 -0.59 -9.06 -1.44
N ARG A 58 -0.62 -8.34 -0.31
CA ARG A 58 -0.40 -6.89 -0.24
C ARG A 58 0.92 -6.59 0.45
N ASN A 59 1.74 -5.74 -0.14
CA ASN A 59 2.82 -5.12 0.61
C ASN A 59 2.23 -4.02 1.51
N CYS A 60 2.80 -3.85 2.71
CA CYS A 60 2.38 -2.85 3.68
C CYS A 60 3.60 -2.01 4.11
N ILE A 61 3.47 -0.70 4.06
CA ILE A 61 4.35 0.26 4.75
C ILE A 61 3.47 0.98 5.76
N SER A 62 3.77 0.84 7.05
CA SER A 62 2.97 1.39 8.14
C SER A 62 3.74 2.43 8.95
N ASN A 63 3.06 3.02 9.94
CA ASN A 63 3.65 3.92 10.91
C ASN A 63 4.26 5.18 10.28
N ILE A 64 3.60 5.73 9.24
CA ILE A 64 4.06 6.93 8.55
C ILE A 64 3.48 8.15 9.26
N HIS A 65 4.32 8.87 10.01
CA HIS A 65 3.98 10.10 10.73
C HIS A 65 5.25 10.79 11.27
N GLY A 66 5.12 11.96 11.91
CA GLY A 66 6.26 12.77 12.37
C GLY A 66 7.17 12.11 13.42
N GLY A 67 6.64 11.16 14.21
CA GLY A 67 7.41 10.35 15.18
C GLY A 67 7.72 8.94 14.70
N GLY A 68 7.39 8.62 13.44
CA GLY A 68 7.51 7.29 12.86
C GLY A 68 8.38 7.30 11.61
N LEU A 69 7.97 6.54 10.59
CA LEU A 69 8.59 6.58 9.29
C LEU A 69 8.28 7.92 8.62
N SER A 70 9.31 8.63 8.17
CA SER A 70 9.10 9.90 7.47
C SER A 70 8.38 9.68 6.14
N THR A 71 7.59 10.68 5.74
CA THR A 71 6.88 10.69 4.45
C THR A 71 7.82 10.53 3.27
N ASP A 72 9.02 11.12 3.33
CA ASP A 72 10.03 11.01 2.27
C ASP A 72 10.54 9.58 2.12
N VAL A 73 10.89 8.93 3.24
CA VAL A 73 11.37 7.54 3.23
C VAL A 73 10.25 6.59 2.82
N ALA A 74 9.02 6.83 3.29
CA ALA A 74 7.85 6.05 2.89
C ALA A 74 7.62 6.13 1.37
N GLY A 75 7.64 7.35 0.80
CA GLY A 75 7.48 7.56 -0.64
C GLY A 75 8.56 6.86 -1.47
N GLN A 76 9.83 6.98 -1.05
CA GLN A 76 10.94 6.27 -1.71
C GLN A 76 10.74 4.75 -1.68
N ARG A 77 10.37 4.19 -0.52
CA ARG A 77 10.09 2.75 -0.39
C ARG A 77 8.90 2.31 -1.22
N THR A 78 7.84 3.11 -1.30
CA THR A 78 6.69 2.82 -2.17
C THR A 78 7.15 2.71 -3.62
N VAL A 79 7.93 3.66 -4.13
CA VAL A 79 8.44 3.63 -5.51
C VAL A 79 9.32 2.40 -5.77
N GLN A 80 10.21 2.05 -4.84
CA GLN A 80 11.05 0.85 -4.95
C GLN A 80 10.21 -0.43 -5.00
N LEU A 81 9.21 -0.56 -4.13
CA LEU A 81 8.29 -1.69 -4.15
C LEU A 81 7.49 -1.76 -5.45
N MET A 82 7.00 -0.62 -5.96
CA MET A 82 6.28 -0.58 -7.23
C MET A 82 7.18 -1.05 -8.40
N GLN A 83 8.44 -0.65 -8.42
CA GLN A 83 9.39 -1.11 -9.45
C GLN A 83 9.60 -2.62 -9.38
N ALA A 84 9.91 -3.14 -8.19
CA ALA A 84 10.12 -4.57 -7.97
C ALA A 84 8.87 -5.41 -8.26
N ALA A 85 7.69 -4.92 -7.85
CA ALA A 85 6.40 -5.56 -8.13
C ALA A 85 6.10 -5.59 -9.63
N ARG A 86 6.45 -4.53 -10.37
CA ARG A 86 6.27 -4.48 -11.83
C ARG A 86 7.18 -5.45 -12.56
N GLU A 87 8.42 -5.56 -12.13
CA GLU A 87 9.42 -6.47 -12.72
C GLU A 87 9.04 -7.93 -12.50
N ARG A 88 8.68 -8.28 -11.25
CA ARG A 88 8.41 -9.66 -10.84
C ARG A 88 6.96 -10.07 -10.99
N LYS A 89 6.06 -9.10 -11.21
CA LYS A 89 4.61 -9.28 -11.34
C LYS A 89 3.96 -9.92 -10.11
N LEU A 90 4.42 -9.52 -8.92
CA LEU A 90 3.97 -10.05 -7.63
C LEU A 90 4.10 -9.02 -6.51
N THR A 91 3.33 -9.18 -5.44
CA THR A 91 3.32 -8.35 -4.23
C THR A 91 3.11 -9.24 -2.99
N GLY A 92 3.15 -8.63 -1.81
CA GLY A 92 2.85 -9.29 -0.54
C GLY A 92 3.98 -10.19 -0.06
N VAL A 93 3.65 -11.33 0.54
CA VAL A 93 4.63 -12.29 1.09
C VAL A 93 5.57 -12.83 0.01
N ALA A 94 5.14 -12.84 -1.25
CA ALA A 94 5.96 -13.23 -2.40
C ALA A 94 6.98 -12.15 -2.81
N LEU A 95 6.81 -10.91 -2.32
CA LEU A 95 7.73 -9.79 -2.51
C LEU A 95 8.09 -9.19 -1.14
N PRO A 96 8.97 -9.84 -0.35
CA PRO A 96 9.40 -9.26 0.91
C PRO A 96 10.03 -7.88 0.67
N LEU A 97 9.75 -6.94 1.59
CA LEU A 97 10.41 -5.64 1.60
C LEU A 97 11.93 -5.88 1.54
N LEU A 98 12.58 -5.22 0.59
CA LEU A 98 14.03 -5.16 0.58
C LEU A 98 14.47 -4.58 1.92
N ALA A 99 15.39 -5.26 2.61
CA ALA A 99 16.02 -4.71 3.79
C ALA A 99 16.55 -3.31 3.44
N ALA A 100 16.33 -2.33 4.31
CA ALA A 100 17.00 -1.05 4.16
C ALA A 100 18.53 -1.32 4.09
N PRO A 101 19.28 -0.61 3.23
CA PRO A 101 20.74 -0.69 3.28
C PRO A 101 21.27 -0.33 4.68
#